data_AF-A0A932K3T4-F1
#
_entry.id   AF-A0A932K3T4-F1
#
_cell.length_a   1.000
_cell.length_b   1.000
_cell.length_c   1.000
_cell.angle_alpha   90.00
_cell.angle_beta   90.00
_cell.angle_gamma   90.00
#
_symmetry.space_group_name_H-M   'P 1'
#
loop_
_entity.id
_entity.type
_entity.pdbx_description
1 polymer ?
#
loop_
_entity_poly.entity_id
_entity_poly.type
_entity_poly.pdbx_seq_one_letter_code
_entity_poly.pdbx_strand_id
1 'polypeptide(L)'
;MTTSIFEKSKPGRENANLPQLDNFSKDNNYYIPQNYLRQDQPKLPELSELDLVRHFTHLASRNFSIDSGFYPLGSCTMKYNPKINEQVARIEGLCKLHPMQPQNQVQGALEIMYILGEYLKEISGFYAITLQPAAGAHGELTGLLMIKKYFEKQGDTKRNIVLVPDTAHGTNPATASMCGYEVVELKSNDRGQVDLESLKKNLSGNVAAIMLTNPNTLGIFEEKILEISSLVHQAGGLLYYDGANLNAIMGMARPGDMGFDVCHLNLHKTFSTPHGGGGPGAGAVCCNRKLESFLPIPILSKDKENNYFWNYNKQDSIGKVKGYYGNFGMFVRALAYIMA
;
A
#
# COMPACT_ATOMS: atom_id res chain seq x y z
N MET A 1 19.87 -28.14 -15.09
CA MET A 1 18.72 -27.30 -15.46
C MET A 1 17.54 -27.70 -14.59
N THR A 2 16.81 -26.74 -14.03
CA THR A 2 15.64 -27.07 -13.21
C THR A 2 14.44 -27.23 -14.13
N THR A 3 13.88 -28.43 -14.14
CA THR A 3 12.67 -28.78 -14.88
C THR A 3 11.50 -27.93 -14.39
N SER A 4 10.82 -27.26 -15.31
CA SER A 4 9.59 -26.52 -15.06
C SER A 4 8.50 -27.43 -14.50
N ILE A 5 7.49 -26.85 -13.86
CA ILE A 5 6.35 -27.61 -13.34
C ILE A 5 5.60 -28.36 -14.45
N PHE A 6 5.60 -27.81 -15.68
CA PHE A 6 4.94 -28.38 -16.86
C PHE A 6 5.68 -29.58 -17.44
N GLU A 7 7.00 -29.56 -17.46
CA GLU A 7 7.81 -30.69 -17.92
C GLU A 7 7.75 -31.89 -16.95
N LYS A 8 7.38 -31.65 -15.68
CA LYS A 8 7.13 -32.71 -14.69
C LYS A 8 5.73 -33.32 -14.83
N SER A 9 4.84 -32.70 -15.59
CA SER A 9 3.46 -33.14 -15.80
C SER A 9 3.42 -34.57 -16.37
N LYS A 10 2.44 -35.36 -15.92
CA LYS A 10 2.12 -36.67 -16.49
C LYS A 10 0.62 -36.76 -16.77
N PRO A 11 0.20 -37.00 -18.03
CA PRO A 11 -1.22 -37.11 -18.36
C PRO A 11 -1.98 -38.09 -17.46
N GLY A 12 -3.14 -37.67 -16.97
CA GLY A 12 -4.02 -38.41 -16.07
C GLY A 12 -3.59 -38.43 -14.61
N ARG A 13 -2.55 -37.67 -14.22
CA ARG A 13 -2.08 -37.63 -12.83
C ARG A 13 -2.84 -36.58 -12.03
N GLU A 14 -3.41 -37.02 -10.92
CA GLU A 14 -4.27 -36.20 -10.08
C GLU A 14 -3.67 -35.95 -8.68
N ASN A 15 -4.12 -34.87 -8.05
CA ASN A 15 -3.86 -34.55 -6.65
C ASN A 15 -5.20 -34.63 -5.89
N ALA A 16 -5.24 -35.42 -4.80
CA ALA A 16 -6.47 -35.86 -4.13
C ALA A 16 -7.07 -34.87 -3.11
N ASN A 17 -6.68 -33.59 -3.15
CA ASN A 17 -7.10 -32.60 -2.15
C ASN A 17 -8.24 -31.67 -2.61
N LEU A 18 -9.09 -32.13 -3.52
CA LEU A 18 -10.34 -31.42 -3.81
C LEU A 18 -11.42 -31.93 -2.85
N PRO A 19 -12.21 -31.04 -2.21
CA PRO A 19 -13.35 -31.48 -1.43
C PRO A 19 -14.26 -32.33 -2.30
N GLN A 20 -14.74 -33.47 -1.77
CA GLN A 20 -15.79 -34.22 -2.45
C GLN A 20 -17.00 -33.30 -2.60
N LEU A 21 -17.32 -32.99 -3.86
CA LEU A 21 -18.49 -32.22 -4.18
C LEU A 21 -19.67 -33.20 -4.14
N ASP A 22 -20.27 -33.37 -2.96
CA ASP A 22 -21.35 -34.34 -2.70
C ASP A 22 -22.55 -34.21 -3.67
N ASN A 23 -22.65 -33.09 -4.40
CA ASN A 23 -23.74 -32.77 -5.32
C ASN A 23 -23.30 -32.38 -6.75
N PHE A 24 -22.06 -32.62 -7.17
CA PHE A 24 -21.67 -32.47 -8.59
C PHE A 24 -21.88 -33.79 -9.34
N SER A 25 -23.15 -34.16 -9.58
CA SER A 25 -23.47 -35.18 -10.58
C SER A 25 -23.75 -34.51 -11.93
N LYS A 26 -23.51 -35.23 -13.03
CA LYS A 26 -24.00 -34.83 -14.36
C LYS A 26 -25.52 -34.60 -14.38
N ASP A 27 -26.24 -35.13 -13.40
CA ASP A 27 -27.70 -35.09 -13.26
C ASP A 27 -28.19 -33.86 -12.48
N ASN A 28 -27.33 -33.14 -11.75
CA ASN A 28 -27.71 -32.03 -10.85
C ASN A 28 -27.83 -30.65 -11.52
N ASN A 29 -28.00 -30.61 -12.85
CA ASN A 29 -28.54 -29.46 -13.57
C ASN A 29 -27.83 -28.11 -13.32
N TYR A 30 -26.51 -28.10 -13.12
CA TYR A 30 -25.71 -26.91 -13.36
C TYR A 30 -25.58 -26.74 -14.89
N TYR A 31 -26.66 -26.29 -15.52
CA TYR A 31 -26.77 -26.15 -16.97
C TYR A 31 -25.93 -24.96 -17.42
N ILE A 32 -24.61 -25.13 -17.52
CA ILE A 32 -23.79 -24.26 -18.36
C ILE A 32 -24.14 -24.68 -19.79
N PRO A 33 -24.82 -23.83 -20.58
CA PRO A 33 -25.21 -24.23 -21.92
C PRO A 33 -23.99 -24.65 -22.73
N GLN A 34 -24.13 -25.66 -23.59
CA GLN A 34 -23.00 -26.32 -24.27
C GLN A 34 -22.06 -25.33 -24.99
N ASN A 35 -22.61 -24.23 -25.53
CA ASN A 35 -21.88 -23.17 -26.21
C ASN A 35 -21.01 -22.31 -25.28
N TYR A 36 -21.17 -22.41 -23.96
CA TYR A 36 -20.32 -21.75 -22.96
C TYR A 36 -19.34 -22.72 -22.28
N LEU A 37 -19.50 -24.04 -22.50
CA LEU A 37 -18.53 -25.01 -21.99
C LEU A 37 -17.21 -24.86 -22.74
N ARG A 38 -16.12 -24.83 -21.96
CA ARG A 38 -14.77 -24.81 -22.50
C ARG A 38 -14.51 -26.12 -23.26
N GLN A 39 -14.17 -26.01 -24.54
CA GLN A 39 -13.92 -27.17 -25.40
C GLN A 39 -12.51 -27.76 -25.19
N ASP A 40 -11.51 -26.90 -24.99
CA ASP A 40 -10.12 -27.30 -24.78
C ASP A 40 -9.74 -27.25 -23.29
N GLN A 41 -9.17 -28.32 -22.76
CA GLN A 41 -8.67 -28.30 -21.39
C GLN A 41 -7.56 -27.24 -21.21
N PRO A 42 -7.51 -26.54 -20.06
CA PRO A 42 -6.38 -25.68 -19.76
C PRO A 42 -5.10 -26.54 -19.63
N LYS A 43 -3.98 -26.03 -20.14
CA LYS A 43 -2.66 -26.67 -20.04
C LYS A 43 -2.07 -26.55 -18.63
N LEU A 44 -2.82 -26.96 -17.62
CA LEU A 44 -2.35 -27.05 -16.23
C LEU A 44 -1.46 -28.30 -16.08
N PRO A 45 -0.44 -28.27 -15.19
CA PRO A 45 0.39 -29.44 -14.93
C PRO A 45 -0.40 -30.48 -14.12
N GLU A 46 -0.25 -31.75 -14.50
CA GLU A 46 -0.88 -32.93 -13.89
C GLU A 46 0.16 -33.63 -13.00
N LEU A 47 0.02 -33.47 -11.68
CA LEU A 47 1.05 -33.79 -10.69
C LEU A 47 0.45 -34.44 -9.45
N SER A 48 1.24 -35.31 -8.81
CA SER A 48 0.91 -35.82 -7.48
C SER A 48 1.24 -34.76 -6.42
N GLU A 49 0.67 -34.88 -5.22
CA GLU A 49 1.00 -33.97 -4.12
C GLU A 49 2.51 -33.97 -3.81
N LEU A 50 3.15 -35.14 -3.83
CA LEU A 50 4.58 -35.26 -3.58
C LEU A 50 5.42 -34.54 -4.65
N ASP A 51 5.03 -34.61 -5.92
CA ASP A 51 5.70 -33.88 -6.99
C ASP A 51 5.58 -32.37 -6.81
N LEU A 52 4.41 -31.90 -6.37
CA LEU A 52 4.13 -30.49 -6.07
C LEU A 52 5.00 -29.98 -4.91
N VAL A 53 5.01 -30.72 -3.79
CA VAL A 53 5.83 -30.40 -2.61
C VAL A 53 7.30 -30.35 -2.99
N ARG A 54 7.82 -31.40 -3.64
CA ARG A 54 9.23 -31.43 -4.09
C ARG A 54 9.57 -30.28 -5.03
N HIS A 55 8.66 -29.92 -5.93
CA HIS A 55 8.87 -28.81 -6.86
C HIS A 55 9.03 -27.49 -6.11
N PHE A 56 8.07 -27.11 -5.26
CA PHE A 56 8.12 -25.83 -4.55
C PHE A 56 9.18 -25.77 -3.44
N THR A 57 9.46 -26.87 -2.74
CA THR A 57 10.59 -26.93 -1.79
C THR A 57 11.92 -26.72 -2.50
N HIS A 58 12.13 -27.31 -3.68
CA HIS A 58 13.34 -27.11 -4.46
C HIS A 58 13.45 -25.68 -5.02
N LEU A 59 12.34 -25.07 -5.44
CA LEU A 59 12.35 -23.66 -5.83
C LEU A 59 12.68 -22.75 -4.64
N ALA A 60 12.09 -23.01 -3.47
CA ALA A 60 12.37 -22.25 -2.26
C ALA A 60 13.84 -22.33 -1.85
N SER A 61 14.48 -23.52 -1.93
CA SER A 61 15.90 -23.70 -1.59
C SER A 61 16.86 -23.02 -2.58
N ARG A 62 16.36 -22.54 -3.73
CA ARG A 62 17.13 -21.78 -4.72
C ARG A 62 16.95 -20.27 -4.59
N ASN A 63 16.07 -19.81 -3.70
CA ASN A 63 15.87 -18.40 -3.43
C ASN A 63 16.69 -17.98 -2.21
N PHE A 64 17.32 -16.80 -2.29
CA PHE A 64 17.84 -16.12 -1.12
C PHE A 64 16.72 -15.30 -0.47
N SER A 65 16.66 -15.30 0.85
CA SER A 65 15.63 -14.61 1.63
C SER A 65 16.19 -14.05 2.94
N ILE A 66 15.43 -13.15 3.58
CA ILE A 66 15.80 -12.61 4.90
C ILE A 66 15.93 -13.69 5.98
N ASP A 67 15.25 -14.83 5.82
CA ASP A 67 15.32 -15.96 6.73
C ASP A 67 16.63 -16.75 6.54
N SER A 68 17.27 -16.62 5.36
CA SER A 68 18.51 -17.32 5.02
C SER A 68 19.77 -16.49 5.28
N GLY A 69 19.68 -15.17 5.32
CA GLY A 69 20.85 -14.31 5.55
C GLY A 69 20.58 -12.81 5.43
N PHE A 70 21.64 -12.03 5.59
CA PHE A 70 21.59 -10.57 5.54
C PHE A 70 21.22 -10.05 4.15
N TYR A 71 20.26 -9.12 4.08
CA TYR A 71 19.67 -8.63 2.84
C TYR A 71 19.68 -7.08 2.75
N PRO A 72 20.83 -6.42 2.48
CA PRO A 72 21.00 -4.97 2.58
C PRO A 72 20.46 -4.18 1.37
N LEU A 73 19.17 -4.33 1.04
CA LEU A 73 18.56 -3.50 0.01
C LEU A 73 18.12 -2.14 0.58
N GLY A 74 18.81 -1.07 0.14
CA GLY A 74 18.41 0.32 0.40
C GLY A 74 16.98 0.60 -0.08
N SER A 75 16.27 1.48 0.61
CA SER A 75 14.84 1.79 0.39
C SER A 75 13.85 0.62 0.58
N CYS A 76 14.31 -0.61 0.79
CA CYS A 76 13.42 -1.78 0.94
C CYS A 76 13.14 -2.17 2.40
N THR A 77 13.99 -1.78 3.35
CA THR A 77 13.86 -2.11 4.78
C THR A 77 13.63 -3.62 4.97
N MET A 78 14.60 -4.44 4.57
CA MET A 78 14.55 -5.91 4.68
C MET A 78 14.73 -6.38 6.13
N LYS A 79 13.84 -5.95 7.02
CA LYS A 79 13.81 -6.33 8.43
C LYS A 79 13.25 -7.74 8.62
N TYR A 80 13.49 -8.32 9.79
CA TYR A 80 12.86 -9.57 10.20
C TYR A 80 11.32 -9.45 10.11
N ASN A 81 10.67 -10.46 9.55
CA ASN A 81 9.21 -10.63 9.60
C ASN A 81 8.87 -11.62 10.75
N PRO A 82 8.41 -11.14 11.92
CA PRO A 82 8.14 -11.99 13.06
C PRO A 82 7.20 -13.14 12.74
N LYS A 83 7.59 -14.39 13.07
CA LYS A 83 6.76 -15.57 12.80
C LYS A 83 5.42 -15.53 13.55
N ILE A 84 5.36 -14.83 14.69
CA ILE A 84 4.10 -14.55 15.39
C ILE A 84 3.09 -13.78 14.51
N ASN A 85 3.56 -12.86 13.65
CA ASN A 85 2.69 -12.11 12.75
C ASN A 85 1.99 -13.05 11.76
N GLU A 86 2.68 -14.09 11.28
CA GLU A 86 2.09 -15.14 10.44
C GLU A 86 1.08 -16.00 11.20
N GLN A 87 1.35 -16.31 12.47
CA GLN A 87 0.41 -17.08 13.31
C GLN A 87 -0.88 -16.31 13.57
N VAL A 88 -0.79 -15.03 13.97
CA VAL A 88 -1.95 -14.17 14.25
C VAL A 88 -2.79 -13.97 12.98
N ALA A 89 -2.16 -13.75 11.83
CA ALA A 89 -2.87 -13.60 10.56
C ALA A 89 -3.60 -14.86 10.08
N ARG A 90 -3.29 -16.04 10.64
CA ARG A 90 -3.92 -17.33 10.31
C ARG A 90 -5.01 -17.75 11.29
N ILE A 91 -5.28 -16.96 12.34
CA ILE A 91 -6.41 -17.21 13.24
C ILE A 91 -7.69 -17.39 12.41
N GLU A 92 -8.43 -18.47 12.67
CA GLU A 92 -9.56 -18.88 11.83
C GLU A 92 -10.62 -17.79 11.67
N GLY A 93 -10.95 -17.10 12.77
CA GLY A 93 -11.88 -15.96 12.78
C GLY A 93 -11.40 -14.72 12.02
N LEU A 94 -10.15 -14.67 11.57
CA LEU A 94 -9.58 -13.58 10.76
C LEU A 94 -9.33 -14.01 9.30
N CYS A 95 -8.80 -15.21 9.08
CA CYS A 95 -8.38 -15.66 7.75
C CYS A 95 -9.53 -16.21 6.88
N LYS A 96 -10.68 -16.57 7.48
CA LYS A 96 -11.87 -17.08 6.77
C LYS A 96 -13.00 -16.04 6.63
N LEU A 97 -12.72 -14.76 6.88
CA LEU A 97 -13.72 -13.70 6.77
C LEU A 97 -14.03 -13.38 5.30
N HIS A 98 -15.32 -13.16 5.00
CA HIS A 98 -15.74 -12.65 3.71
C HIS A 98 -15.85 -11.11 3.75
N PRO A 99 -15.30 -10.36 2.79
CA PRO A 99 -15.31 -8.90 2.82
C PRO A 99 -16.72 -8.27 2.69
N MET A 100 -17.73 -9.05 2.29
CA MET A 100 -19.14 -8.61 2.26
C MET A 100 -20.00 -9.26 3.35
N GLN A 101 -19.39 -9.92 4.34
CA GLN A 101 -20.13 -10.42 5.49
C GLN A 101 -20.79 -9.24 6.25
N PRO A 102 -21.99 -9.42 6.84
CA PRO A 102 -22.65 -8.38 7.64
C PRO A 102 -21.71 -7.77 8.69
N GLN A 103 -21.68 -6.44 8.80
CA GLN A 103 -20.70 -5.72 9.62
C GLN A 103 -20.78 -6.08 11.12
N ASN A 104 -21.97 -6.44 11.60
CA ASN A 104 -22.18 -6.90 12.98
C ASN A 104 -21.49 -8.24 13.29
N GLN A 105 -21.14 -9.04 12.28
CA GLN A 105 -20.45 -10.32 12.46
C GLN A 105 -18.91 -10.21 12.37
N VAL A 106 -18.40 -9.04 11.96
CA VAL A 106 -16.96 -8.83 11.69
C VAL A 106 -16.37 -7.66 12.48
N GLN A 107 -17.00 -7.28 13.60
CA GLN A 107 -16.56 -6.15 14.42
C GLN A 107 -15.09 -6.26 14.87
N GLY A 108 -14.60 -7.46 15.20
CA GLY A 108 -13.19 -7.64 15.56
C GLY A 108 -12.22 -7.34 14.41
N ALA A 109 -12.59 -7.63 13.17
CA ALA A 109 -11.76 -7.27 12.01
C ALA A 109 -11.77 -5.76 11.74
N LEU A 110 -12.93 -5.13 11.90
CA LEU A 110 -13.06 -3.68 11.79
C LEU A 110 -12.28 -2.97 12.91
N GLU A 111 -12.34 -3.48 14.13
CA GLU A 111 -11.55 -2.97 15.25
C GLU A 111 -10.04 -3.02 14.96
N ILE A 112 -9.52 -4.14 14.46
CA ILE A 112 -8.12 -4.28 14.05
C ILE A 112 -7.73 -3.18 13.04
N MET A 113 -8.58 -2.96 12.03
CA MET A 113 -8.32 -1.94 11.01
C MET A 113 -8.38 -0.52 11.60
N TYR A 114 -9.31 -0.27 12.50
CA TYR A 114 -9.48 1.03 13.15
C TYR A 114 -8.28 1.34 14.04
N ILE A 115 -7.90 0.43 14.94
CA ILE A 115 -6.76 0.59 15.84
C ILE A 115 -5.46 0.77 15.07
N LEU A 116 -5.24 -0.05 14.03
CA LEU A 116 -4.10 0.14 13.13
C LEU A 116 -4.11 1.56 12.53
N GLY A 117 -5.27 2.01 12.06
CA GLY A 117 -5.43 3.36 11.53
C GLY A 117 -5.04 4.45 12.53
N GLU A 118 -5.53 4.36 13.78
CA GLU A 118 -5.18 5.31 14.84
C GLU A 118 -3.67 5.30 15.16
N TYR A 119 -3.04 4.13 15.25
CA TYR A 119 -1.60 4.04 15.48
C TYR A 119 -0.78 4.61 14.33
N LEU A 120 -1.15 4.33 13.08
CA LEU A 120 -0.45 4.88 11.93
C LEU A 120 -0.60 6.40 11.86
N LYS A 121 -1.78 6.95 12.20
CA LYS A 121 -1.97 8.40 12.33
C LYS A 121 -1.08 9.00 13.40
N GLU A 122 -1.02 8.39 14.58
CA GLU A 122 -0.18 8.88 15.69
C GLU A 122 1.31 8.83 15.31
N ILE A 123 1.79 7.71 14.76
CA ILE A 123 3.18 7.53 14.32
C ILE A 123 3.57 8.56 13.25
N SER A 124 2.63 8.96 12.40
CA SER A 124 2.90 9.86 11.27
C SER A 124 2.50 11.31 11.51
N GLY A 125 1.80 11.63 12.59
CA GLY A 125 1.36 12.98 12.96
C GLY A 125 0.18 13.51 12.14
N PHE A 126 -0.68 12.64 11.59
CA PHE A 126 -1.77 13.02 10.68
C PHE A 126 -3.15 12.86 11.30
N TYR A 127 -4.15 13.52 10.70
CA TYR A 127 -5.51 13.58 11.23
C TYR A 127 -6.41 12.43 10.78
N ALA A 128 -6.29 12.02 9.52
CA ALA A 128 -7.15 11.02 8.91
C ALA A 128 -6.34 10.02 8.08
N ILE A 129 -6.94 8.85 7.81
CA ILE A 129 -6.25 7.74 7.13
C ILE A 129 -7.20 6.92 6.27
N THR A 130 -6.67 6.33 5.20
CA THR A 130 -7.25 5.19 4.48
C THR A 130 -6.25 4.03 4.41
N LEU A 131 -6.77 2.81 4.54
CA LEU A 131 -5.99 1.57 4.38
C LEU A 131 -6.20 0.91 3.00
N GLN A 132 -7.04 1.49 2.13
CA GLN A 132 -7.40 0.87 0.85
C GLN A 132 -6.23 0.62 -0.11
N PRO A 133 -5.23 1.52 -0.27
CA PRO A 133 -4.23 1.35 -1.31
C PRO A 133 -3.35 0.12 -1.06
N ALA A 134 -3.08 -0.62 -2.12
CA ALA A 134 -2.49 -1.96 -2.04
C ALA A 134 -0.95 -1.96 -1.84
N ALA A 135 -0.28 -0.83 -2.10
CA ALA A 135 1.18 -0.68 -2.07
C ALA A 135 1.57 0.81 -2.03
N GLY A 136 2.86 1.12 -1.86
CA GLY A 136 3.37 2.50 -1.77
C GLY A 136 3.00 3.36 -2.97
N ALA A 137 3.33 2.93 -4.20
CA ALA A 137 2.96 3.65 -5.43
C ALA A 137 1.44 3.82 -5.61
N HIS A 138 0.63 2.88 -5.12
CA HIS A 138 -0.83 3.04 -5.11
C HIS A 138 -1.26 4.12 -4.08
N GLY A 139 -0.54 4.25 -2.97
CA GLY A 139 -0.69 5.34 -2.02
C GLY A 139 -0.22 6.70 -2.57
N GLU A 140 0.82 6.73 -3.40
CA GLU A 140 1.21 7.93 -4.18
C GLU A 140 0.07 8.38 -5.09
N LEU A 141 -0.46 7.47 -5.89
CA LEU A 141 -1.60 7.76 -6.78
C LEU A 141 -2.78 8.32 -5.98
N THR A 142 -3.10 7.66 -4.86
CA THR A 142 -4.21 8.05 -3.98
C THR A 142 -4.01 9.47 -3.45
N GLY A 143 -2.83 9.78 -2.90
CA GLY A 143 -2.59 11.11 -2.33
C GLY A 143 -2.50 12.22 -3.38
N LEU A 144 -1.92 11.97 -4.56
CA LEU A 144 -1.92 12.97 -5.64
C LEU A 144 -3.31 13.21 -6.22
N LEU A 145 -4.17 12.19 -6.29
CA LEU A 145 -5.59 12.37 -6.65
C LEU A 145 -6.34 13.18 -5.58
N MET A 146 -6.04 12.98 -4.29
CA MET A 146 -6.60 13.80 -3.21
C MET A 146 -6.20 15.27 -3.34
N ILE A 147 -4.91 15.54 -3.62
CA ILE A 147 -4.40 16.90 -3.89
C ILE A 147 -5.10 17.51 -5.11
N LYS A 148 -5.24 16.74 -6.19
CA LYS A 148 -5.93 17.19 -7.41
C LYS A 148 -7.37 17.61 -7.10
N LYS A 149 -8.10 16.75 -6.41
CA LYS A 149 -9.50 16.98 -6.04
C LYS A 149 -9.65 18.18 -5.09
N TYR A 150 -8.69 18.39 -4.19
CA TYR A 150 -8.63 19.55 -3.31
C TYR A 150 -8.56 20.88 -4.09
N PHE A 151 -7.70 20.97 -5.11
CA PHE A 151 -7.62 22.17 -5.94
C PHE A 151 -8.84 22.33 -6.86
N GLU A 152 -9.33 21.24 -7.47
CA GLU A 152 -10.57 21.26 -8.26
C GLU A 152 -11.76 21.79 -7.44
N LYS A 153 -11.90 21.37 -6.18
CA LYS A 153 -12.97 21.83 -5.29
C LYS A 153 -12.91 23.33 -4.99
N GLN A 154 -11.71 23.91 -5.02
CA GLN A 154 -11.49 25.35 -4.85
C GLN A 154 -11.58 26.13 -6.17
N GLY A 155 -11.76 25.45 -7.30
CA GLY A 155 -11.72 26.06 -8.63
C GLY A 155 -10.31 26.41 -9.12
N ASP A 156 -9.25 25.97 -8.43
CA ASP A 156 -7.86 26.25 -8.82
C ASP A 156 -7.35 25.21 -9.83
N THR A 157 -7.72 25.40 -11.09
CA THR A 157 -7.42 24.45 -12.18
C THR A 157 -6.05 24.63 -12.83
N LYS A 158 -5.32 25.69 -12.47
CA LYS A 158 -3.97 25.98 -13.01
C LYS A 158 -2.85 25.23 -12.29
N ARG A 159 -3.14 24.59 -11.15
CA ARG A 159 -2.19 23.82 -10.35
C ARG A 159 -1.88 22.49 -11.05
N ASN A 160 -0.91 22.51 -11.95
CA ASN A 160 -0.59 21.37 -12.83
C ASN A 160 0.88 20.89 -12.72
N ILE A 161 1.69 21.46 -11.84
CA ILE A 161 3.10 21.06 -11.65
C ILE A 161 3.29 20.29 -10.35
N VAL A 162 4.00 19.17 -10.40
CA VAL A 162 4.54 18.46 -9.23
C VAL A 162 6.06 18.55 -9.24
N LEU A 163 6.62 19.06 -8.16
CA LEU A 163 8.06 19.13 -7.94
C LEU A 163 8.55 17.80 -7.33
N VAL A 164 9.63 17.25 -7.87
CA VAL A 164 10.29 16.04 -7.33
C VAL A 164 11.80 16.27 -7.25
N PRO A 165 12.49 15.84 -6.18
CA PRO A 165 13.95 15.84 -6.18
C PRO A 165 14.51 14.93 -7.28
N ASP A 166 15.70 15.27 -7.79
CA ASP A 166 16.53 14.43 -8.67
C ASP A 166 16.85 13.03 -8.07
N THR A 167 16.82 12.95 -6.75
CA THR A 167 17.03 11.71 -6.00
C THR A 167 15.75 10.93 -5.71
N ALA A 168 14.56 11.41 -6.11
CA ALA A 168 13.29 10.75 -5.80
C ALA A 168 13.24 9.31 -6.35
N HIS A 169 12.45 8.46 -5.70
CA HIS A 169 12.20 7.12 -6.23
C HIS A 169 11.42 7.23 -7.55
N GLY A 170 11.69 6.35 -8.52
CA GLY A 170 11.09 6.45 -9.86
C GLY A 170 9.56 6.36 -9.90
N THR A 171 8.91 5.90 -8.82
CA THR A 171 7.45 5.89 -8.71
C THR A 171 6.89 7.30 -8.55
N ASN A 172 7.58 8.23 -7.87
CA ASN A 172 7.09 9.59 -7.66
C ASN A 172 6.80 10.32 -9.00
N PRO A 173 7.76 10.47 -9.94
CA PRO A 173 7.49 11.12 -11.23
C PRO A 173 6.52 10.32 -12.11
N ALA A 174 6.56 8.98 -12.05
CA ALA A 174 5.64 8.13 -12.80
C ALA A 174 4.18 8.34 -12.35
N THR A 175 3.95 8.37 -11.03
CA THR A 175 2.63 8.63 -10.44
C THR A 175 2.14 10.03 -10.77
N ALA A 176 2.99 11.05 -10.63
CA ALA A 176 2.64 12.43 -10.96
C ALA A 176 2.18 12.54 -12.43
N SER A 177 2.93 11.93 -13.36
CA SER A 177 2.56 11.85 -14.77
C SER A 177 1.23 11.12 -14.99
N MET A 178 1.01 10.01 -14.28
CA MET A 178 -0.23 9.24 -14.37
C MET A 178 -1.46 10.04 -13.87
N CYS A 179 -1.26 10.97 -12.94
CA CYS A 179 -2.28 11.91 -12.49
C CYS A 179 -2.50 13.10 -13.45
N GLY A 180 -1.71 13.20 -14.51
CA GLY A 180 -1.74 14.28 -15.50
C GLY A 180 -1.04 15.56 -15.06
N TYR A 181 -0.11 15.47 -14.10
CA TYR A 181 0.75 16.60 -13.72
C TYR A 181 1.99 16.66 -14.61
N GLU A 182 2.47 17.88 -14.85
CA GLU A 182 3.83 18.12 -15.32
C GLU A 182 4.81 17.88 -14.17
N VAL A 183 5.89 17.16 -14.44
CA VAL A 183 6.91 16.86 -13.44
C VAL A 183 8.11 17.77 -13.67
N VAL A 184 8.49 18.51 -12.63
CA VAL A 184 9.69 19.35 -12.64
C VAL A 184 10.66 18.82 -11.58
N GLU A 185 11.87 18.50 -12.03
CA GLU A 185 12.93 17.99 -11.17
C GLU A 185 13.63 19.14 -10.43
N LEU A 186 13.85 18.97 -9.14
CA LEU A 186 14.62 19.86 -8.29
C LEU A 186 16.01 19.26 -8.05
N LYS A 187 17.04 20.08 -8.24
CA LYS A 187 18.41 19.68 -7.94
C LYS A 187 18.62 19.54 -6.44
N SER A 188 19.42 18.56 -6.07
CA SER A 188 20.03 18.46 -4.75
C SER A 188 21.22 19.44 -4.63
N ASN A 189 21.47 19.94 -3.41
CA ASN A 189 22.67 20.71 -3.07
C ASN A 189 23.89 19.79 -2.84
N ASP A 190 25.06 20.38 -2.55
CA ASP A 190 26.31 19.63 -2.34
C ASP A 190 26.28 18.66 -1.14
N ARG A 191 25.28 18.78 -0.26
CA ARG A 191 25.04 17.85 0.86
C ARG A 191 24.01 16.76 0.52
N GLY A 192 23.53 16.69 -0.72
CA GLY A 192 22.52 15.72 -1.15
C GLY A 192 21.12 15.99 -0.57
N GLN A 193 20.84 17.23 -0.14
CA GLN A 193 19.53 17.70 0.33
C GLN A 193 18.87 18.59 -0.72
N VAL A 194 17.58 18.90 -0.59
CA VAL A 194 16.90 19.83 -1.51
C VAL A 194 17.61 21.20 -1.55
N ASP A 195 17.99 21.68 -2.74
CA ASP A 195 18.49 23.03 -2.90
C ASP A 195 17.34 24.05 -2.81
N LEU A 196 17.41 24.94 -1.81
CA LEU A 196 16.41 25.97 -1.57
C LEU A 196 16.36 27.02 -2.69
N GLU A 197 17.47 27.32 -3.34
CA GLU A 197 17.47 28.30 -4.44
C GLU A 197 16.82 27.68 -5.68
N SER A 198 17.13 26.41 -5.99
CA SER A 198 16.39 25.63 -6.98
C SER A 198 14.90 25.54 -6.65
N LEU A 199 14.52 25.30 -5.39
CA LEU A 199 13.13 25.29 -4.96
C LEU A 199 12.46 26.64 -5.24
N LYS A 200 13.00 27.75 -4.73
CA LYS A 200 12.45 29.10 -4.92
C LYS A 200 12.26 29.47 -6.39
N LYS A 201 13.20 29.08 -7.26
CA LYS A 201 13.12 29.33 -8.70
C LYS A 201 11.97 28.59 -9.39
N ASN A 202 11.62 27.40 -8.90
CA ASN A 202 10.58 26.56 -9.47
C ASN A 202 9.21 26.73 -8.79
N LEU A 203 9.15 27.42 -7.64
CA LEU A 203 7.90 27.76 -6.99
C LEU A 203 7.11 28.78 -7.83
N SER A 204 5.86 28.45 -8.10
CA SER A 204 4.93 29.30 -8.84
C SER A 204 3.48 29.01 -8.43
N GLY A 205 2.56 29.86 -8.89
CA GLY A 205 1.12 29.63 -8.72
C GLY A 205 0.56 28.40 -9.45
N ASN A 206 1.38 27.67 -10.21
CA ASN A 206 1.01 26.44 -10.92
C ASN A 206 1.49 25.18 -10.16
N VAL A 207 2.31 25.32 -9.12
CA VAL A 207 2.78 24.18 -8.32
C VAL A 207 1.63 23.64 -7.48
N ALA A 208 1.20 22.41 -7.78
CA ALA A 208 0.21 21.68 -7.00
C ALA A 208 0.86 21.05 -5.77
N ALA A 209 2.00 20.38 -5.95
CA ALA A 209 2.67 19.70 -4.85
C ALA A 209 4.19 19.58 -5.03
N ILE A 210 4.87 19.29 -3.92
CA ILE A 210 6.20 18.69 -3.91
C ILE A 210 6.12 17.29 -3.30
N MET A 211 6.78 16.30 -3.89
CA MET A 211 6.91 14.96 -3.31
C MET A 211 8.31 14.80 -2.72
N LEU A 212 8.40 14.54 -1.42
CA LEU A 212 9.68 14.35 -0.73
C LEU A 212 9.67 13.08 0.12
N THR A 213 10.83 12.45 0.22
CA THR A 213 11.14 11.44 1.24
C THR A 213 12.00 12.11 2.31
N ASN A 214 11.73 11.91 3.60
CA ASN A 214 12.58 12.46 4.68
C ASN A 214 12.76 11.44 5.83
N PRO A 215 13.93 10.80 6.01
CA PRO A 215 15.17 11.01 5.26
C PRO A 215 15.04 10.71 3.77
N ASN A 216 15.78 11.44 2.94
CA ASN A 216 15.75 11.29 1.50
C ASN A 216 16.35 9.94 1.04
N THR A 217 16.34 9.67 -0.27
CA THR A 217 16.76 8.36 -0.81
C THR A 217 18.26 8.09 -0.67
N LEU A 218 19.07 9.12 -0.37
CA LEU A 218 20.48 8.98 0.04
C LEU A 218 20.65 8.64 1.53
N GLY A 219 19.55 8.59 2.29
CA GLY A 219 19.55 8.36 3.74
C GLY A 219 19.85 9.62 4.56
N ILE A 220 19.74 10.81 3.96
CA ILE A 220 20.06 12.09 4.60
C ILE A 220 18.77 12.78 5.05
N PHE A 221 18.74 13.26 6.29
CA PHE A 221 17.59 14.02 6.80
C PHE A 221 17.57 15.42 6.19
N GLU A 222 16.40 15.89 5.73
CA GLU A 222 16.19 17.25 5.23
C GLU A 222 16.14 18.25 6.41
N GLU A 223 17.31 18.77 6.81
CA GLU A 223 17.45 19.67 7.98
C GLU A 223 16.58 20.94 7.87
N LYS A 224 16.29 21.36 6.64
CA LYS A 224 15.49 22.56 6.34
C LYS A 224 14.04 22.24 5.95
N ILE A 225 13.52 21.06 6.31
CA ILE A 225 12.16 20.63 5.92
C ILE A 225 11.06 21.63 6.30
N LEU A 226 11.19 22.31 7.45
CA LEU A 226 10.22 23.34 7.86
C LEU A 226 10.26 24.59 6.98
N GLU A 227 11.45 24.99 6.51
CA GLU A 227 11.60 26.10 5.57
C GLU A 227 11.04 25.73 4.19
N ILE A 228 11.33 24.51 3.71
CA ILE A 228 10.75 23.96 2.47
C ILE A 228 9.22 23.95 2.57
N SER A 229 8.67 23.43 3.67
CA SER A 229 7.22 23.40 3.90
C SER A 229 6.62 24.80 3.86
N SER A 230 7.25 25.77 4.54
CA SER A 230 6.77 27.15 4.56
C SER A 230 6.75 27.76 3.16
N LEU A 231 7.83 27.61 2.39
CA LEU A 231 7.93 28.17 1.03
C LEU A 231 6.88 27.57 0.08
N VAL A 232 6.68 26.26 0.12
CA VAL A 232 5.68 25.56 -0.72
C VAL A 232 4.27 25.98 -0.34
N HIS A 233 3.95 26.04 0.96
CA HIS A 233 2.63 26.51 1.42
C HIS A 233 2.38 27.98 1.10
N GLN A 234 3.40 28.85 1.18
CA GLN A 234 3.29 30.27 0.77
C GLN A 234 2.99 30.41 -0.72
N ALA A 235 3.53 29.53 -1.56
CA ALA A 235 3.20 29.45 -2.98
C ALA A 235 1.81 28.82 -3.25
N GLY A 236 1.14 28.30 -2.22
CA GLY A 236 -0.16 27.62 -2.28
C GLY A 236 -0.09 26.16 -2.74
N GLY A 237 1.10 25.56 -2.82
CA GLY A 237 1.27 24.13 -3.08
C GLY A 237 1.11 23.30 -1.80
N LEU A 238 1.03 21.98 -1.95
CA LEU A 238 0.97 21.01 -0.84
C LEU A 238 2.21 20.11 -0.78
N LEU A 239 2.49 19.55 0.39
CA LEU A 239 3.60 18.63 0.60
C LEU A 239 3.10 17.18 0.66
N TYR A 240 3.64 16.35 -0.23
CA TYR A 240 3.45 14.91 -0.23
C TYR A 240 4.67 14.21 0.38
N TYR A 241 4.46 13.42 1.43
CA TYR A 241 5.50 12.60 2.07
C TYR A 241 5.49 11.18 1.50
N ASP A 242 6.62 10.80 0.90
CA ASP A 242 6.95 9.42 0.62
C ASP A 242 7.46 8.74 1.91
N GLY A 243 6.65 7.86 2.49
CA GLY A 243 6.96 7.21 3.75
C GLY A 243 7.73 5.90 3.64
N ALA A 244 8.35 5.61 2.50
CA ALA A 244 9.23 4.45 2.36
C ALA A 244 10.35 4.41 3.40
N ASN A 245 10.86 5.58 3.81
CA ASN A 245 11.98 5.72 4.76
C ASN A 245 11.55 6.03 6.21
N LEU A 246 10.25 5.91 6.54
CA LEU A 246 9.76 6.19 7.89
C LEU A 246 10.50 5.40 8.99
N ASN A 247 11.03 4.22 8.67
CA ASN A 247 11.78 3.38 9.62
C ASN A 247 12.94 4.11 10.30
N ALA A 248 13.52 5.13 9.67
CA ALA A 248 14.64 5.89 10.23
C ALA A 248 14.23 6.91 11.31
N ILE A 249 12.96 7.33 11.34
CA ILE A 249 12.49 8.43 12.21
C ILE A 249 11.27 8.07 13.06
N MET A 250 10.70 6.87 12.89
CA MET A 250 9.55 6.39 13.66
C MET A 250 9.84 6.48 15.17
N GLY A 251 8.98 7.19 15.90
CA GLY A 251 9.15 7.45 17.34
C GLY A 251 10.11 8.59 17.69
N MET A 252 10.74 9.22 16.70
CA MET A 252 11.67 10.35 16.88
C MET A 252 11.13 11.65 16.28
N ALA A 253 10.55 11.58 15.08
CA ALA A 253 9.95 12.72 14.39
C ALA A 253 8.77 12.26 13.53
N ARG A 254 7.79 13.14 13.32
CA ARG A 254 6.56 12.82 12.59
C ARG A 254 6.43 13.69 11.34
N PRO A 255 6.17 13.13 10.15
CA PRO A 255 6.00 13.91 8.93
C PRO A 255 4.90 14.97 9.02
N GLY A 256 3.80 14.71 9.73
CA GLY A 256 2.76 15.71 9.95
C GLY A 256 3.26 16.95 10.70
N ASP A 257 4.17 16.79 11.66
CA ASP A 257 4.80 17.91 12.39
C ASP A 257 5.86 18.64 11.53
N MET A 258 6.39 17.98 10.49
CA MET A 258 7.30 18.59 9.51
C MET A 258 6.58 19.44 8.46
N GLY A 259 5.24 19.48 8.49
CA GLY A 259 4.42 20.28 7.58
C GLY A 259 3.90 19.54 6.34
N PHE A 260 4.08 18.21 6.26
CA PHE A 260 3.48 17.43 5.18
C PHE A 260 1.94 17.42 5.26
N ASP A 261 1.27 17.44 4.09
CA ASP A 261 -0.19 17.47 4.00
C ASP A 261 -0.80 16.08 3.80
N VAL A 262 -0.09 15.20 3.09
CA VAL A 262 -0.47 13.81 2.82
C VAL A 262 0.77 12.91 2.79
N CYS A 263 0.61 11.66 3.17
CA CYS A 263 1.68 10.68 3.33
C CYS A 263 1.19 9.31 2.88
N HIS A 264 2.04 8.52 2.22
CA HIS A 264 1.84 7.07 2.18
C HIS A 264 2.82 6.33 3.08
N LEU A 265 2.41 5.18 3.62
CA LEU A 265 3.22 4.30 4.47
C LEU A 265 3.31 2.90 3.87
N ASN A 266 4.52 2.37 3.73
CA ASN A 266 4.76 1.00 3.28
C ASN A 266 4.75 0.02 4.46
N LEU A 267 3.64 -0.68 4.67
CA LEU A 267 3.53 -1.68 5.74
C LEU A 267 4.50 -2.86 5.55
N HIS A 268 4.76 -3.20 4.29
CA HIS A 268 5.71 -4.22 3.82
C HIS A 268 7.17 -3.77 3.83
N LYS A 269 7.46 -2.59 4.36
CA LYS A 269 8.82 -2.12 4.65
C LYS A 269 8.92 -1.86 6.16
N THR A 270 8.30 -0.77 6.62
CA THR A 270 8.47 -0.25 7.98
C THR A 270 7.77 -1.11 9.03
N PHE A 271 6.67 -1.79 8.69
CA PHE A 271 5.80 -2.46 9.68
C PHE A 271 5.88 -3.99 9.64
N SER A 272 7.01 -4.52 9.15
CA SER A 272 7.40 -5.95 9.20
C SER A 272 6.49 -6.93 8.45
N THR A 273 5.56 -6.46 7.61
CA THR A 273 4.82 -7.38 6.74
C THR A 273 5.76 -7.95 5.67
N PRO A 274 5.60 -9.22 5.25
CA PRO A 274 6.59 -9.88 4.39
C PRO A 274 6.61 -9.28 2.98
N HIS A 275 7.81 -9.17 2.40
CA HIS A 275 8.00 -8.72 1.02
C HIS A 275 7.51 -9.72 -0.03
N GLY A 276 7.40 -11.00 0.32
CA GLY A 276 6.77 -12.04 -0.51
C GLY A 276 7.41 -12.27 -1.90
N GLY A 277 8.68 -11.89 -2.09
CA GLY A 277 9.33 -11.97 -3.40
C GLY A 277 8.84 -10.92 -4.41
N GLY A 278 8.18 -9.85 -3.95
CA GLY A 278 7.67 -8.75 -4.78
C GLY A 278 6.27 -8.26 -4.38
N GLY A 279 5.57 -8.99 -3.52
CA GLY A 279 4.28 -8.61 -2.95
C GLY A 279 3.56 -9.80 -2.30
N PRO A 280 2.36 -9.59 -1.74
CA PRO A 280 1.60 -8.33 -1.71
C PRO A 280 2.15 -7.33 -0.69
N GLY A 281 1.73 -6.06 -0.82
CA GLY A 281 2.02 -5.00 0.13
C GLY A 281 0.76 -4.45 0.81
N ALA A 282 0.92 -3.29 1.44
CA ALA A 282 -0.16 -2.38 1.84
C ALA A 282 0.44 -0.97 1.93
N GLY A 283 -0.28 0.01 1.37
CA GLY A 283 0.14 1.41 1.25
C GLY A 283 -0.88 2.31 1.95
N ALA A 284 -0.85 2.38 3.27
CA ALA A 284 -1.79 3.24 4.00
C ALA A 284 -1.53 4.71 3.63
N VAL A 285 -2.57 5.51 3.46
CA VAL A 285 -2.44 6.94 3.16
C VAL A 285 -3.03 7.76 4.30
N CYS A 286 -2.18 8.58 4.92
CA CYS A 286 -2.53 9.49 5.99
C CYS A 286 -2.58 10.93 5.45
N CYS A 287 -3.47 11.77 5.98
CA CYS A 287 -3.54 13.16 5.58
C CYS A 287 -3.97 14.09 6.71
N ASN A 288 -3.70 15.38 6.53
CA ASN A 288 -4.14 16.42 7.46
C ASN A 288 -5.65 16.73 7.27
N ARG A 289 -6.17 17.64 8.08
CA ARG A 289 -7.59 18.05 8.04
C ARG A 289 -8.01 18.65 6.71
N LYS A 290 -7.11 19.33 5.98
CA LYS A 290 -7.43 19.96 4.69
C LYS A 290 -7.83 18.91 3.66
N LEU A 291 -7.20 17.74 3.70
CA LEU A 291 -7.37 16.68 2.71
C LEU A 291 -8.35 15.57 3.11
N GLU A 292 -8.85 15.56 4.34
CA GLU A 292 -9.73 14.51 4.87
C GLU A 292 -10.96 14.24 3.99
N SER A 293 -11.62 15.28 3.52
CA SER A 293 -12.85 15.17 2.72
C SER A 293 -12.66 14.47 1.37
N PHE A 294 -11.41 14.37 0.91
CA PHE A 294 -11.06 13.77 -0.39
C PHE A 294 -10.58 12.32 -0.26
N LEU A 295 -10.47 11.76 0.95
CA LEU A 295 -10.09 10.36 1.15
C LEU A 295 -10.99 9.40 0.33
N PRO A 296 -10.44 8.27 -0.17
CA PRO A 296 -11.24 7.29 -0.88
C PRO A 296 -12.26 6.61 0.04
N ILE A 297 -13.44 6.30 -0.50
CA ILE A 297 -14.54 5.63 0.21
C ILE A 297 -14.52 4.11 0.00
N PRO A 298 -14.99 3.31 0.99
CA PRO A 298 -15.48 3.77 2.29
C PRO A 298 -14.34 4.13 3.27
N ILE A 299 -14.70 4.93 4.27
CA ILE A 299 -13.85 5.26 5.43
C ILE A 299 -14.38 4.48 6.63
N LEU A 300 -13.48 3.86 7.38
CA LEU A 300 -13.86 3.18 8.62
C LEU A 300 -14.14 4.22 9.71
N SER A 301 -15.27 4.09 10.39
CA SER A 301 -15.70 5.01 11.45
C SER A 301 -16.19 4.24 12.67
N LYS A 302 -16.19 4.91 13.82
CA LYS A 302 -16.69 4.38 15.09
C LYS A 302 -17.86 5.25 15.56
N ASP A 303 -18.99 4.63 15.90
CA ASP A 303 -20.16 5.35 16.42
C ASP A 303 -20.03 5.63 17.93
N LYS A 304 -21.07 6.24 18.51
CA LYS A 304 -21.13 6.58 19.95
C LYS A 304 -21.26 5.36 20.86
N GLU A 305 -21.70 4.22 20.32
CA GLU A 305 -21.88 2.96 21.04
C GLU A 305 -20.65 2.05 20.89
N ASN A 306 -19.56 2.57 20.31
CA ASN A 306 -18.33 1.86 19.99
C ASN A 306 -18.42 0.80 18.88
N ASN A 307 -19.48 0.81 18.06
CA ASN A 307 -19.53 -0.05 16.89
C ASN A 307 -18.74 0.56 15.73
N TYR A 308 -18.02 -0.29 15.02
CA TYR A 308 -17.27 0.07 13.82
C TYR A 308 -18.13 -0.13 12.57
N PHE A 309 -18.11 0.84 11.66
CA PHE A 309 -18.89 0.79 10.44
C PHE A 309 -18.21 1.47 9.24
N TRP A 310 -18.59 1.04 8.04
CA TRP A 310 -18.13 1.65 6.79
C TRP A 310 -18.95 2.88 6.43
N ASN A 311 -18.33 4.06 6.45
CA ASN A 311 -18.93 5.29 5.98
C ASN A 311 -18.65 5.51 4.49
N TYR A 312 -19.71 5.51 3.68
CA TYR A 312 -19.66 5.78 2.24
C TYR A 312 -20.06 7.23 1.90
N ASN A 313 -20.57 8.00 2.86
CA ASN A 313 -21.15 9.31 2.62
C ASN A 313 -20.08 10.42 2.70
N LYS A 314 -19.23 10.49 1.69
CA LYS A 314 -18.23 11.56 1.49
C LYS A 314 -18.33 12.09 0.06
N GLN A 315 -19.07 13.18 -0.10
CA GLN A 315 -19.40 13.77 -1.41
C GLN A 315 -18.16 14.16 -2.23
N ASP A 316 -17.13 14.68 -1.57
CA ASP A 316 -15.92 15.17 -2.24
C ASP A 316 -14.83 14.08 -2.36
N SER A 317 -15.13 12.83 -2.02
CA SER A 317 -14.17 11.71 -2.14
C SER A 317 -13.63 11.56 -3.56
N ILE A 318 -12.37 11.12 -3.67
CA ILE A 318 -11.80 10.66 -4.94
C ILE A 318 -12.39 9.32 -5.44
N GLY A 319 -13.36 8.75 -4.72
CA GLY A 319 -14.00 7.49 -5.07
C GLY A 319 -13.28 6.30 -4.46
N LYS A 320 -13.19 5.19 -5.21
CA LYS A 320 -12.62 3.93 -4.73
C LYS A 320 -11.39 3.56 -5.53
N VAL A 321 -10.30 3.24 -4.84
CA VAL A 321 -9.00 2.96 -5.47
C VAL A 321 -8.68 1.46 -5.54
N LYS A 322 -9.37 0.62 -4.77
CA LYS A 322 -9.19 -0.84 -4.75
C LYS A 322 -10.50 -1.56 -4.46
N GLY A 323 -10.64 -2.79 -4.94
CA GLY A 323 -11.70 -3.70 -4.47
C GLY A 323 -11.67 -3.91 -2.94
N TYR A 324 -12.86 -3.99 -2.35
CA TYR A 324 -13.11 -4.17 -0.92
C TYR A 324 -12.49 -3.06 -0.04
N TYR A 325 -11.69 -3.41 0.98
CA TYR A 325 -11.22 -2.49 2.03
C TYR A 325 -9.70 -2.49 2.23
N GLY A 326 -8.94 -3.05 1.28
CA GLY A 326 -7.49 -3.20 1.37
C GLY A 326 -7.03 -4.63 1.69
N ASN A 327 -5.74 -4.81 1.98
CA ASN A 327 -5.12 -6.12 2.19
C ASN A 327 -5.14 -6.51 3.68
N PHE A 328 -6.31 -6.98 4.17
CA PHE A 328 -6.57 -7.23 5.59
C PHE A 328 -5.50 -8.08 6.30
N GLY A 329 -5.01 -9.15 5.67
CA GLY A 329 -3.95 -9.96 6.24
C GLY A 329 -2.64 -9.20 6.50
N MET A 330 -2.34 -8.16 5.73
CA MET A 330 -1.18 -7.28 6.00
C MET A 330 -1.45 -6.34 7.18
N PHE A 331 -2.71 -5.92 7.38
CA PHE A 331 -3.09 -5.07 8.51
C PHE A 331 -2.94 -5.80 9.84
N VAL A 332 -3.37 -7.06 9.91
CA VAL A 332 -3.20 -7.90 11.10
C VAL A 332 -1.71 -8.01 11.47
N ARG A 333 -0.84 -8.26 10.48
CA ARG A 333 0.62 -8.36 10.70
C ARG A 333 1.24 -7.06 11.15
N ALA A 334 0.86 -5.94 10.53
CA ALA A 334 1.36 -4.62 10.88
C ALA A 334 0.93 -4.22 12.30
N LEU A 335 -0.33 -4.49 12.68
CA LEU A 335 -0.82 -4.23 14.03
C LEU A 335 -0.09 -5.10 15.07
N ALA A 336 0.08 -6.39 14.79
CA ALA A 336 0.83 -7.29 15.66
C ALA A 336 2.27 -6.80 15.91
N TYR A 337 2.92 -6.23 14.89
CA TYR A 337 4.25 -5.61 15.04
C TYR A 337 4.24 -4.35 15.89
N ILE A 338 3.24 -3.47 15.73
CA ILE A 338 3.15 -2.22 16.51
C ILE A 338 2.88 -2.50 17.98
N MET A 339 2.16 -3.59 18.30
CA MET A 339 1.76 -3.95 19.66
C MET A 339 2.79 -4.83 20.41
N ALA A 340 3.84 -5.30 19.73
CA ALA A 340 4.85 -6.19 20.30
C ALA A 340 5.94 -5.41 21.06
#